data_AF-A0A812H9X2-F1
#
_entry.id   AF-A0A812H9X2-F1
#
_cell.length_a   1.000
_cell.length_b   1.000
_cell.length_c   1.000
_cell.angle_alpha   90.00
_cell.angle_beta   90.00
_cell.angle_gamma   90.00
#
_symmetry.space_group_name_H-M   'P 1'
#
loop_
_entity.id
_entity.type
_entity.pdbx_description
1 polymer ?
#
loop_
_entity_poly.entity_id
_entity_poly.type
_entity_poly.pdbx_seq_one_letter_code
_entity_poly.pdbx_strand_id
1 'polypeptide(L)'
;MLALESITQILNNEYQIQMSQQFMLRALEVSRNALPACQPNPPVGCVLVKDGEIVSEGHTQAIGGNHAEVEALKAYNGDLSDVTAYVTLEPCSFVGRTPACAKTLVTCGIKKVVVGMLDPDPRNAGRGIDILKEGGVEVEIGLCGEEVSAFLTPYLGKS
;
A
#
# COMPACT_ATOMS: atom_id res chain seq x y z
N MET A 1 -13.27 32.21 19.51
CA MET A 1 -13.64 31.71 18.18
C MET A 1 -12.43 31.09 17.47
N LEU A 2 -11.36 31.86 17.20
CA LEU A 2 -10.11 31.35 16.58
C LEU A 2 -9.43 30.16 17.30
N ALA A 3 -9.43 30.16 18.64
CA ALA A 3 -8.85 29.07 19.43
C ALA A 3 -9.65 27.75 19.33
N LEU A 4 -10.98 27.82 19.16
CA LEU A 4 -11.84 26.65 19.04
C LEU A 4 -11.70 26.01 17.64
N GLU A 5 -11.60 26.83 16.59
CA GLU A 5 -11.34 26.36 15.22
C GLU A 5 -9.99 25.63 15.11
N SER A 6 -8.97 26.14 15.80
CA SER A 6 -7.63 25.51 15.83
C SER A 6 -7.64 24.16 16.55
N ILE A 7 -8.39 24.03 17.66
CA ILE A 7 -8.53 22.76 18.40
C ILE A 7 -9.26 21.72 17.56
N THR A 8 -10.36 22.10 16.90
CA THR A 8 -11.12 21.19 16.03
C THR A 8 -10.26 20.68 14.87
N GLN A 9 -9.43 21.53 14.27
CA GLN A 9 -8.52 21.11 13.19
C GLN A 9 -7.47 20.10 13.68
N ILE A 10 -6.91 20.30 14.87
CA ILE A 10 -5.93 19.38 15.47
C ILE A 10 -6.58 18.02 15.73
N LEU A 11 -7.74 17.99 16.38
CA LEU A 11 -8.46 16.75 16.69
C LEU A 11 -8.85 15.98 15.43
N ASN A 12 -9.29 16.69 14.39
CA ASN A 12 -9.59 16.07 13.10
C ASN A 12 -8.34 15.44 12.47
N ASN A 13 -7.21 16.13 12.54
CA ASN A 13 -5.95 15.61 12.00
C ASN A 13 -5.47 14.36 12.77
N GLU A 14 -5.52 14.39 14.11
CA GLU A 14 -5.19 13.24 14.95
C GLU A 14 -6.09 12.04 14.64
N TYR A 15 -7.39 12.26 14.47
CA TYR A 15 -8.34 11.20 14.11
C TYR A 15 -8.03 10.59 12.75
N GLN A 16 -7.74 11.41 11.73
CA GLN A 16 -7.36 10.91 10.40
C GLN A 16 -6.06 10.11 10.44
N ILE A 17 -5.05 10.57 11.17
CA ILE A 17 -3.79 9.83 11.36
C ILE A 17 -4.08 8.47 12.00
N GLN A 18 -4.89 8.43 13.06
CA GLN A 18 -5.24 7.19 13.73
C GLN A 18 -5.98 6.20 12.81
N MET A 19 -6.91 6.69 11.98
CA MET A 19 -7.60 5.87 10.98
C MET A 19 -6.63 5.33 9.92
N SER A 20 -5.77 6.17 9.35
CA SER A 20 -4.76 5.74 8.40
C SER A 20 -3.85 4.66 8.98
N GLN A 21 -3.42 4.80 10.24
CA GLN A 21 -2.64 3.77 10.93
C GLN A 21 -3.40 2.44 11.02
N GLN A 22 -4.70 2.47 11.34
CA GLN A 22 -5.51 1.25 11.39
C GLN A 22 -5.57 0.54 10.02
N PHE A 23 -5.72 1.29 8.92
CA PHE A 23 -5.72 0.70 7.58
C PHE A 23 -4.36 0.09 7.21
N MET A 24 -3.25 0.75 7.54
CA MET A 24 -1.92 0.20 7.29
C MET A 24 -1.63 -1.04 8.15
N LEU A 25 -2.02 -1.02 9.43
CA LEU A 25 -1.90 -2.19 10.30
C LEU A 25 -2.80 -3.35 9.83
N ARG A 26 -3.96 -3.05 9.24
CA ARG A 26 -4.79 -4.06 8.59
C ARG A 26 -4.14 -4.61 7.33
N ALA A 27 -3.52 -3.78 6.49
CA ALA A 27 -2.72 -4.26 5.36
C ALA A 27 -1.58 -5.18 5.82
N LEU A 28 -0.92 -4.85 6.94
CA LEU A 28 0.11 -5.68 7.57
C LEU A 28 -0.46 -7.00 8.14
N GLU A 29 -1.71 -7.02 8.59
CA GLU A 29 -2.37 -8.27 8.99
C GLU A 29 -2.69 -9.15 7.78
N VAL A 30 -3.27 -8.56 6.73
CA VAL A 30 -3.60 -9.22 5.47
C VAL A 30 -2.35 -9.82 4.82
N SER A 31 -1.22 -9.13 4.92
CA SER A 31 0.06 -9.57 4.34
C SER A 31 0.54 -10.93 4.88
N ARG A 32 0.22 -11.25 6.14
CA ARG A 32 0.60 -12.53 6.79
C ARG A 32 -0.03 -13.74 6.10
N ASN A 33 -1.18 -13.57 5.44
CA ASN A 33 -1.88 -14.64 4.72
C ASN A 33 -1.12 -15.12 3.47
N ALA A 34 -0.15 -14.35 2.99
CA ALA A 34 0.70 -14.75 1.86
C ALA A 34 1.65 -15.92 2.21
N LEU A 35 1.93 -16.13 3.50
CA LEU A 35 2.88 -17.14 3.94
C LEU A 35 2.24 -18.53 4.11
N PRO A 36 2.99 -19.61 3.85
CA PRO A 36 4.33 -19.63 3.26
C PRO A 36 4.32 -19.56 1.72
N ALA A 37 3.14 -19.54 1.09
CA ALA A 37 2.94 -19.79 -0.33
C ALA A 37 3.67 -18.77 -1.24
N CYS A 38 3.81 -17.52 -0.83
CA CYS A 38 4.45 -16.46 -1.63
C CYS A 38 5.97 -16.61 -1.76
N GLN A 39 6.62 -17.39 -0.89
CA GLN A 39 8.09 -17.44 -0.84
C GLN A 39 8.67 -17.93 -2.18
N PRO A 40 9.77 -17.33 -2.67
CA PRO A 40 10.66 -16.40 -1.97
C PRO A 40 10.26 -14.92 -2.04
N ASN A 41 9.10 -14.57 -2.63
CA ASN A 41 8.64 -13.18 -2.67
C ASN A 41 8.27 -12.69 -1.26
N PRO A 42 8.38 -11.37 -0.99
CA PRO A 42 7.94 -10.81 0.28
C PRO A 42 6.41 -10.95 0.48
N PRO A 43 5.95 -11.24 1.71
CA PRO A 43 4.53 -11.30 2.05
C PRO A 43 3.97 -9.87 2.18
N VAL A 44 3.62 -9.24 1.06
CA VAL A 44 3.06 -7.88 1.01
C VAL A 44 1.55 -7.94 1.17
N GLY A 45 0.97 -6.92 1.81
CA GLY A 45 -0.47 -6.71 1.92
C GLY A 45 -0.87 -5.35 1.37
N CYS A 46 -2.09 -5.28 0.86
CA CYS A 46 -2.71 -4.07 0.34
C CYS A 46 -4.18 -4.03 0.78
N VAL A 47 -4.65 -2.87 1.24
CA VAL A 47 -6.07 -2.60 1.42
C VAL A 47 -6.48 -1.37 0.63
N LEU A 48 -7.67 -1.42 0.04
CA LEU A 48 -8.30 -0.29 -0.63
C LEU A 48 -9.33 0.31 0.31
N VAL A 49 -9.27 1.62 0.48
CA VAL A 49 -10.15 2.37 1.38
C VAL A 49 -10.92 3.42 0.60
N LYS A 50 -12.23 3.50 0.82
CA LYS A 50 -13.11 4.53 0.27
C LYS A 50 -14.06 5.01 1.36
N ASP A 51 -14.26 6.31 1.47
CA ASP A 51 -15.18 6.91 2.46
C ASP A 51 -14.91 6.45 3.91
N GLY A 52 -13.64 6.21 4.25
CA GLY A 52 -13.24 5.75 5.59
C GLY A 52 -13.44 4.25 5.85
N GLU A 53 -13.84 3.47 4.85
CA GLU A 53 -14.11 2.04 4.97
C GLU A 53 -13.19 1.21 4.08
N ILE A 54 -12.79 0.04 4.56
CA ILE A 54 -12.05 -0.93 3.74
C ILE A 54 -13.03 -1.56 2.75
N VAL A 55 -12.79 -1.34 1.47
CA VAL A 55 -13.63 -1.87 0.38
C VAL A 55 -13.03 -3.09 -0.31
N SER A 56 -11.73 -3.35 -0.10
CA SER A 56 -11.05 -4.52 -0.65
C SER A 56 -9.71 -4.78 0.05
N GLU A 57 -9.26 -6.03 0.01
CA GLU A 57 -8.02 -6.50 0.59
C GLU A 57 -7.31 -7.45 -0.38
N GLY A 58 -5.97 -7.45 -0.37
CA GLY A 58 -5.16 -8.34 -1.18
C GLY A 58 -3.79 -8.61 -0.54
N HIS A 59 -3.24 -9.78 -0.82
CA HIS A 59 -1.89 -10.17 -0.38
C HIS A 59 -1.13 -10.85 -1.52
N THR A 60 0.20 -10.85 -1.45
CA THR A 60 1.05 -11.51 -2.45
C THR A 60 0.69 -12.99 -2.59
N GLN A 61 0.39 -13.42 -3.81
CA GLN A 61 0.10 -14.83 -4.10
C GLN A 61 1.40 -15.65 -4.29
N ALA A 62 1.25 -16.96 -4.49
CA ALA A 62 2.38 -17.84 -4.80
C ALA A 62 3.17 -17.37 -6.05
N ILE A 63 4.41 -17.85 -6.19
CA ILE A 63 5.29 -17.49 -7.32
C ILE A 63 4.56 -17.58 -8.67
N GLY A 64 4.57 -16.49 -9.43
CA GLY A 64 3.88 -16.39 -10.72
C GLY A 64 2.42 -15.94 -10.63
N GLY A 65 1.87 -15.85 -9.42
CA GLY A 65 0.60 -15.19 -9.13
C GLY A 65 0.73 -13.66 -9.03
N ASN A 66 -0.37 -13.02 -8.65
CA ASN A 66 -0.46 -11.57 -8.55
C ASN A 66 0.16 -11.05 -7.24
N HIS A 67 0.60 -9.79 -7.27
CA HIS A 67 0.98 -9.06 -6.07
C HIS A 67 -0.25 -8.55 -5.32
N ALA A 68 -0.04 -8.11 -4.08
CA ALA A 68 -1.09 -7.67 -3.17
C ALA A 68 -2.00 -6.59 -3.77
N GLU A 69 -1.41 -5.61 -4.45
CA GLU A 69 -2.14 -4.49 -5.05
C GLU A 69 -3.07 -4.95 -6.17
N VAL A 70 -2.61 -5.91 -6.98
CA VAL A 70 -3.40 -6.47 -8.07
C VAL A 70 -4.53 -7.34 -7.54
N GLU A 71 -4.30 -8.12 -6.48
CA GLU A 71 -5.36 -8.89 -5.83
C GLU A 71 -6.43 -7.98 -5.22
N ALA A 72 -6.02 -6.92 -4.51
CA ALA A 72 -6.96 -5.96 -3.93
C ALA A 72 -7.80 -5.26 -5.01
N LEU A 73 -7.18 -4.87 -6.14
CA LEU A 73 -7.91 -4.29 -7.28
C LEU A 73 -8.87 -5.30 -7.92
N LYS A 74 -8.46 -6.57 -8.11
CA LYS A 74 -9.32 -7.60 -8.72
C LYS A 74 -10.53 -7.97 -7.87
N ALA A 75 -10.40 -7.90 -6.54
CA ALA A 75 -11.49 -8.16 -5.62
C ALA A 75 -12.49 -6.99 -5.51
N TYR A 76 -12.14 -5.81 -6.04
CA TYR A 76 -13.00 -4.62 -6.00
C TYR A 76 -13.68 -4.36 -7.34
N ASN A 77 -15.02 -4.35 -7.35
CA ASN A 77 -15.83 -4.07 -8.55
C ASN A 77 -16.42 -2.64 -8.56
N GLY A 78 -16.08 -1.82 -7.57
CA GLY A 78 -16.58 -0.46 -7.46
C GLY A 78 -15.74 0.55 -8.25
N ASP A 79 -16.19 1.80 -8.20
CA ASP A 79 -15.47 2.92 -8.79
C ASP A 79 -14.23 3.29 -7.96
N LEU A 80 -13.09 3.41 -8.64
CA LEU A 80 -11.78 3.69 -8.05
C LEU A 80 -11.56 5.18 -7.75
N SER A 81 -12.50 6.06 -8.14
CA SER A 81 -12.46 7.46 -7.71
C SER A 81 -12.51 7.53 -6.18
N ASP A 82 -11.68 8.41 -5.61
CA ASP A 82 -11.53 8.63 -4.17
C ASP A 82 -11.08 7.40 -3.36
N VAL A 83 -10.61 6.35 -4.02
CA VAL A 83 -9.99 5.19 -3.35
C VAL A 83 -8.52 5.50 -3.00
N THR A 84 -8.17 5.25 -1.75
CA THR A 84 -6.79 5.24 -1.26
C THR A 84 -6.29 3.81 -1.11
N ALA A 85 -5.14 3.49 -1.69
CA ALA A 85 -4.47 2.21 -1.46
C ALA A 85 -3.47 2.33 -0.32
N TYR A 86 -3.56 1.45 0.68
CA TYR A 86 -2.57 1.31 1.74
C TYR A 86 -1.78 0.02 1.49
N VAL A 87 -0.48 0.13 1.22
CA VAL A 87 0.37 -1.00 0.84
C VAL A 87 1.59 -1.10 1.75
N THR A 88 1.90 -2.30 2.22
CA THR A 88 2.97 -2.49 3.21
C THR A 88 4.37 -2.26 2.65
N LEU A 89 4.60 -2.53 1.36
CA LEU A 89 5.89 -2.34 0.71
C LEU A 89 5.71 -1.48 -0.54
N GLU A 90 6.74 -0.71 -0.92
CA GLU A 90 6.74 0.07 -2.17
C GLU A 90 6.27 -0.77 -3.38
N PRO A 91 5.25 -0.32 -4.13
CA PRO A 91 4.80 -1.01 -5.34
C PRO A 91 5.92 -1.18 -6.36
N CYS A 92 6.07 -2.37 -6.94
CA CYS A 92 7.18 -2.64 -7.85
C CYS A 92 7.17 -1.74 -9.10
N SER A 93 8.35 -1.28 -9.52
CA SER A 93 8.55 -0.34 -10.63
C SER A 93 8.82 -1.03 -11.99
N PHE A 94 9.20 -2.30 -11.97
CA PHE A 94 9.65 -3.04 -13.15
C PHE A 94 8.64 -4.09 -13.58
N VAL A 95 8.62 -4.39 -14.88
CA VAL A 95 7.85 -5.49 -15.44
C VAL A 95 8.65 -6.77 -15.20
N GLY A 96 8.12 -7.65 -14.37
CA GLY A 96 8.63 -9.00 -14.17
C GLY A 96 7.80 -9.98 -15.00
N ARG A 97 7.23 -10.97 -14.32
CA ARG A 97 6.23 -11.89 -14.91
C ARG A 97 4.85 -11.24 -15.04
N THR A 98 4.59 -10.20 -14.24
CA THR A 98 3.39 -9.37 -14.23
C THR A 98 3.75 -7.92 -14.56
N PRO A 99 2.78 -7.09 -15.02
CA PRO A 99 2.95 -5.65 -15.10
C PRO A 99 3.41 -5.05 -13.76
N ALA A 100 4.16 -3.94 -13.82
CA ALA A 100 4.60 -3.21 -12.64
C ALA A 100 3.40 -2.67 -11.85
N CYS A 101 3.35 -2.94 -10.54
CA CYS A 101 2.21 -2.56 -9.70
C CYS A 101 2.01 -1.04 -9.65
N ALA A 102 3.11 -0.27 -9.60
CA ALA A 102 3.03 1.19 -9.69
C ALA A 102 2.31 1.67 -10.96
N LYS A 103 2.62 1.07 -12.13
CA LYS A 103 1.94 1.40 -13.39
C LYS A 103 0.48 0.94 -13.40
N THR A 104 0.18 -0.20 -12.81
CA THR A 104 -1.20 -0.69 -12.67
C THR A 104 -2.05 0.28 -11.86
N LEU A 105 -1.55 0.74 -10.71
CA LEU A 105 -2.24 1.71 -9.85
C LEU A 105 -2.52 3.03 -10.57
N VAL A 106 -1.55 3.55 -11.32
CA VAL A 106 -1.74 4.75 -12.18
C VAL A 106 -2.82 4.49 -13.23
N THR A 107 -2.73 3.36 -13.95
CA THR A 107 -3.60 3.06 -15.09
C THR A 107 -5.04 2.82 -14.67
N CYS A 108 -5.27 2.21 -13.50
CA CYS A 108 -6.62 2.00 -12.97
C CYS A 108 -7.23 3.24 -12.31
N GLY A 109 -6.45 4.33 -12.17
CA GLY A 109 -6.97 5.62 -11.73
C GLY A 109 -6.98 5.84 -10.21
N ILE A 110 -6.24 5.04 -9.43
CA ILE A 110 -6.02 5.32 -8.01
C ILE A 110 -5.39 6.70 -7.86
N LYS A 111 -5.91 7.51 -6.92
CA LYS A 111 -5.45 8.89 -6.71
C LYS A 111 -4.51 9.06 -5.53
N LYS A 112 -4.54 8.14 -4.57
CA LYS A 112 -3.67 8.18 -3.39
C LYS A 112 -3.15 6.79 -3.03
N VAL A 113 -1.85 6.72 -2.75
CA VAL A 113 -1.18 5.51 -2.26
C VAL A 113 -0.40 5.87 -1.00
N VAL A 114 -0.64 5.12 0.08
CA VAL A 114 0.08 5.23 1.35
C VAL A 114 0.95 3.99 1.50
N VAL A 115 2.25 4.18 1.67
CA VAL A 115 3.25 3.11 1.69
C VAL A 115 3.82 2.94 3.09
N GLY A 116 3.85 1.71 3.59
CA GLY A 116 4.43 1.39 4.90
C GLY A 116 5.95 1.54 4.92
N MET A 117 6.63 0.89 3.98
CA MET A 117 8.09 0.91 3.87
C MET A 117 8.55 0.95 2.41
N LEU A 118 9.65 1.67 2.14
CA LEU A 118 10.34 1.62 0.85
C LEU A 118 10.99 0.25 0.60
N ASP A 119 10.99 -0.20 -0.64
CA ASP A 119 11.66 -1.44 -1.00
C ASP A 119 13.17 -1.20 -1.09
N PRO A 120 13.99 -1.86 -0.25
CA PRO A 120 15.43 -1.68 -0.26
C PRO A 120 16.12 -2.33 -1.48
N ASP A 121 15.40 -3.11 -2.29
CA ASP A 121 15.94 -3.68 -3.51
C ASP A 121 16.42 -2.55 -4.44
N PRO A 122 17.70 -2.51 -4.85
CA PRO A 122 18.21 -1.47 -5.74
C PRO A 122 17.51 -1.45 -7.10
N ARG A 123 16.80 -2.53 -7.47
CA ARG A 123 15.91 -2.63 -8.65
C ARG A 123 14.59 -1.86 -8.49
N ASN A 124 14.19 -1.52 -7.26
CA ASN A 124 12.98 -0.76 -6.95
C ASN A 124 13.36 0.58 -6.29
N ALA A 125 13.79 0.59 -5.02
CA ALA A 125 14.44 1.70 -4.31
C ALA A 125 13.92 3.11 -4.69
N GLY A 126 12.61 3.35 -4.55
CA GLY A 126 11.96 4.63 -4.83
C GLY A 126 11.42 4.79 -6.26
N ARG A 127 11.79 3.95 -7.21
CA ARG A 127 11.30 4.06 -8.59
C ARG A 127 9.82 3.77 -8.74
N GLY A 128 9.24 2.95 -7.87
CA GLY A 128 7.80 2.71 -7.82
C GLY A 128 7.06 3.97 -7.40
N ILE A 129 7.61 4.67 -6.41
CA ILE A 129 7.12 5.97 -5.95
C ILE A 129 7.19 7.01 -7.06
N ASP A 130 8.29 7.07 -7.80
CA ASP A 130 8.47 8.01 -8.91
C ASP A 130 7.40 7.80 -10.00
N ILE A 131 7.17 6.54 -10.40
CA ILE A 131 6.12 6.19 -11.38
C ILE A 131 4.73 6.66 -10.91
N LEU A 132 4.40 6.46 -9.63
CA LEU A 132 3.12 6.89 -9.06
C LEU A 132 2.98 8.42 -9.13
N LYS A 133 4.00 9.15 -8.67
CA LYS A 133 4.00 10.62 -8.67
C LYS A 133 3.92 11.20 -10.08
N GLU A 134 4.70 10.67 -11.02
CA GLU A 134 4.66 11.05 -12.45
C GLU A 134 3.29 10.76 -13.08
N GLY A 135 2.60 9.71 -12.62
CA GLY A 135 1.24 9.37 -13.00
C GLY A 135 0.14 10.23 -12.34
N GLY A 136 0.52 11.23 -11.52
CA GLY A 136 -0.42 12.11 -10.84
C GLY A 136 -1.09 11.48 -9.61
N VAL A 137 -0.47 10.47 -9.01
CA VAL A 137 -0.91 9.83 -7.76
C VAL A 137 -0.24 10.54 -6.58
N GLU A 138 -1.02 10.90 -5.58
CA GLU A 138 -0.52 11.37 -4.29
C GLU A 138 0.11 10.22 -3.52
N VAL A 139 1.33 10.41 -3.00
CA VAL A 139 2.05 9.34 -2.30
C VAL A 139 2.55 9.79 -0.93
N GLU A 140 2.16 9.04 0.10
CA GLU A 140 2.70 9.15 1.46
C GLU A 140 3.52 7.90 1.79
N ILE A 141 4.59 8.05 2.58
CA ILE A 141 5.55 6.98 2.84
C ILE A 141 5.90 6.96 4.32
N GLY A 142 6.03 5.77 4.89
CA GLY A 142 6.53 5.56 6.25
C GLY A 142 5.45 5.39 7.32
N LEU A 143 4.19 5.29 6.93
CA LEU A 143 3.10 5.07 7.90
C LEU A 143 3.24 3.67 8.51
N CYS A 144 3.32 3.59 9.85
CA CYS A 144 3.61 2.32 10.57
C CYS A 144 4.87 1.61 10.06
N GLY A 145 5.87 2.38 9.62
CA GLY A 145 7.07 1.84 8.98
C GLY A 145 7.89 0.92 9.89
N GLU A 146 7.89 1.14 11.20
CA GLU A 146 8.60 0.29 12.17
C GLU A 146 7.97 -1.11 12.25
N GLU A 147 6.66 -1.20 12.42
CA GLU A 147 5.92 -2.46 12.51
C GLU A 147 5.99 -3.25 11.19
N VAL A 148 5.84 -2.54 10.07
CA VAL A 148 5.95 -3.09 8.73
C VAL A 148 7.36 -3.62 8.48
N SER A 149 8.40 -2.83 8.78
CA SER A 149 9.80 -3.21 8.59
C SER A 149 10.17 -4.43 9.44
N ALA A 150 9.75 -4.44 10.71
CA ALA A 150 10.00 -5.54 11.63
C ALA A 150 9.46 -6.88 11.10
N PHE A 151 8.28 -6.85 10.46
CA PHE A 151 7.71 -8.05 9.86
C PHE A 151 8.32 -8.42 8.50
N LEU A 152 8.52 -7.45 7.60
CA LEU A 152 8.91 -7.74 6.21
C LEU A 152 10.40 -8.04 6.03
N THR A 153 11.28 -7.41 6.82
CA THR A 153 12.74 -7.49 6.65
C THR A 153 13.28 -8.92 6.56
N PRO A 154 12.81 -9.91 7.36
CA PRO A 154 13.23 -11.31 7.23
C PRO A 154 12.94 -11.96 5.86
N TYR A 155 12.08 -11.37 5.03
CA TYR A 155 11.67 -11.90 3.73
C TYR A 155 12.26 -11.14 2.54
N LEU A 156 12.93 -10.00 2.77
CA LEU A 156 13.51 -9.18 1.70
C LEU A 156 14.85 -9.74 1.19
N GLY A 157 15.17 -9.46 -0.08
CA GLY A 157 16.44 -9.87 -0.71
C GLY A 157 16.56 -11.36 -1.03
N LYS A 158 15.45 -12.11 -0.97
CA LYS A 158 15.42 -13.57 -1.20
C LYS A 158 14.93 -13.98 -2.59
N SER A 159 14.42 -13.01 -3.37
CA SER A 159 13.74 -13.16 -4.67
C SER A 159 14.56 -12.70 -5.88
#